data_AF-A0A1B6DFF4-F1
#
_entry.id   AF-A0A1B6DFF4-F1
#
_cell.length_a   1.000
_cell.length_b   1.000
_cell.length_c   1.000
_cell.angle_alpha   90.00
_cell.angle_beta   90.00
_cell.angle_gamma   90.00
#
_symmetry.space_group_name_H-M   'P 1'
#
loop_
_entity.id
_entity.type
_entity.pdbx_description
1 polymer ?
#
loop_
_entity_poly.entity_id
_entity_poly.type
_entity_poly.pdbx_seq_one_letter_code
_entity_poly.pdbx_strand_id
1 'polypeptide(L)'
;MFSIIGRLRGTLNQLATHNLNNPGVKILSLNNGTISWSHPAYIHLLPTNFNNIKPISSTEEEESLDKLFKIIEIEVKGNDPAVLKSYTWFAITAANHLGIEVGKSWTPRRPNHERYTLLRSIHVNKNCRVQYEFRTYYHFMQFHRLTGSTADTYLEYIQRNLPEGVAMKVTKVALEKIPGHLKPPVKQIEEAKIVE
;
A
#
# COMPACT_ATOMS: atom_id res chain seq x y z
N MET A 1 -39.01 35.76 -49.55
CA MET A 1 -39.71 34.81 -48.64
C MET A 1 -38.67 34.11 -47.79
N PHE A 2 -38.79 34.23 -46.48
CA PHE A 2 -37.94 33.61 -45.47
C PHE A 2 -38.00 32.08 -45.54
N SER A 3 -36.86 31.39 -45.36
CA SER A 3 -36.80 30.28 -44.40
C SER A 3 -35.35 29.92 -44.06
N ILE A 4 -35.16 29.69 -42.77
CA ILE A 4 -33.93 29.39 -42.02
C ILE A 4 -33.84 27.86 -41.82
N ILE A 5 -32.72 27.39 -41.24
CA ILE A 5 -32.43 26.08 -40.61
C ILE A 5 -31.51 25.23 -41.51
N GLY A 6 -30.32 24.77 -41.13
CA GLY A 6 -29.60 24.76 -39.85
C GLY A 6 -28.51 23.68 -39.98
N ARG A 7 -27.23 24.09 -39.91
CA ARG A 7 -26.05 23.23 -40.15
C ARG A 7 -25.47 22.81 -38.80
N LEU A 8 -25.49 21.51 -38.48
CA LEU A 8 -24.78 20.94 -37.33
C LEU A 8 -23.75 19.92 -37.81
N ARG A 9 -22.48 20.31 -37.77
CA ARG A 9 -21.32 19.40 -37.70
C ARG A 9 -20.54 19.82 -36.46
N GLY A 10 -20.58 18.99 -35.42
CA GLY A 10 -19.76 19.14 -34.22
C GLY A 10 -18.70 18.03 -34.19
N THR A 11 -17.45 18.43 -34.40
CA THR A 11 -16.24 17.63 -34.25
C THR A 11 -15.60 17.87 -32.90
N LEU A 12 -15.02 16.79 -32.34
CA LEU A 12 -13.83 16.75 -31.47
C LEU A 12 -13.86 17.49 -30.13
N ASN A 13 -13.95 16.69 -29.06
CA ASN A 13 -13.65 17.07 -27.68
C ASN A 13 -12.18 17.50 -27.55
N GLN A 14 -11.98 18.79 -27.27
CA GLN A 14 -10.73 19.36 -26.81
C GLN A 14 -10.88 19.58 -25.30
N LEU A 15 -10.13 18.82 -24.49
CA LEU A 15 -10.09 18.96 -23.04
C LEU A 15 -9.47 20.32 -22.71
N ALA A 16 -10.32 21.30 -22.39
CA ALA A 16 -9.90 22.58 -21.86
C ALA A 16 -9.46 22.39 -20.40
N THR A 17 -8.20 22.73 -20.11
CA THR A 17 -7.70 22.95 -18.76
C THR A 17 -8.56 24.01 -18.08
N HIS A 18 -9.38 23.62 -17.10
CA HIS A 18 -10.16 24.57 -16.33
C HIS A 18 -9.24 25.36 -15.39
N ASN A 19 -9.05 26.62 -15.74
CA ASN A 19 -8.44 27.65 -14.91
C ASN A 19 -9.29 27.84 -13.64
N LEU A 20 -8.71 27.58 -12.46
CA LEU A 20 -9.36 27.69 -11.15
C LEU A 20 -9.67 29.14 -10.71
N ASN A 21 -9.38 30.14 -11.54
CA ASN A 21 -9.61 31.55 -11.22
C ASN A 21 -10.89 32.12 -11.86
N ASN A 22 -12.00 31.38 -11.84
CA ASN A 22 -13.30 31.93 -12.28
C ASN A 22 -14.11 32.42 -11.07
N PRO A 23 -14.35 33.74 -10.90
CA PRO A 23 -14.99 34.32 -9.70
C PRO A 23 -16.49 34.01 -9.54
N GLY A 24 -17.08 33.17 -10.39
CA GLY A 24 -18.52 32.90 -10.42
C GLY A 24 -19.00 31.65 -9.68
N VAL A 25 -18.12 30.79 -9.16
CA VAL A 25 -18.53 29.50 -8.56
C VAL A 25 -18.67 29.65 -7.04
N LYS A 26 -19.90 29.61 -6.53
CA LYS A 26 -20.22 29.63 -5.10
C LYS A 26 -20.61 28.24 -4.63
N ILE A 27 -20.03 27.77 -3.53
CA ILE A 27 -20.33 26.47 -2.91
C ILE A 27 -21.13 26.72 -1.63
N LEU A 28 -22.17 25.92 -1.40
CA LEU A 28 -22.96 25.96 -0.18
C LEU A 28 -22.22 25.23 0.95
N SER A 29 -22.04 25.89 2.09
CA SER A 29 -21.47 25.29 3.31
C SER A 29 -22.46 25.48 4.47
N LEU A 30 -22.59 24.45 5.31
CA LEU A 30 -23.54 24.41 6.41
C LEU A 30 -22.77 24.30 7.73
N ASN A 31 -22.63 25.42 8.44
CA ASN A 31 -21.97 25.47 9.74
C ASN A 31 -22.99 25.96 10.78
N ASN A 32 -23.18 25.20 11.86
CA ASN A 32 -24.00 25.56 13.02
C ASN A 32 -25.39 26.12 12.67
N GLY A 33 -26.10 25.46 11.74
CA GLY A 33 -27.49 25.80 11.41
C GLY A 33 -27.70 27.09 10.62
N THR A 34 -26.64 27.76 10.14
CA THR A 34 -26.76 28.94 9.27
C THR A 34 -26.14 28.66 7.89
N ILE A 35 -26.91 28.98 6.84
CA ILE A 35 -26.47 28.83 5.44
C ILE A 35 -25.78 30.12 5.03
N SER A 36 -24.51 30.04 4.64
CA SER A 36 -23.76 31.19 4.11
C SER A 36 -23.00 30.83 2.83
N TRP A 37 -22.82 31.83 1.96
CA TRP A 37 -22.04 31.69 0.74
C TRP A 37 -20.57 32.00 1.01
N SER A 38 -19.68 31.03 0.82
CA SER A 38 -18.24 31.25 0.94
C SER A 38 -17.56 31.29 -0.43
N HIS A 39 -16.53 32.12 -0.56
CA HIS A 39 -15.66 32.17 -1.73
C HIS A 39 -14.62 31.03 -1.67
N PRO A 40 -14.30 30.35 -2.79
CA PRO A 40 -13.37 29.22 -2.81
C PRO A 40 -11.94 29.59 -2.34
N ALA A 41 -11.55 30.86 -2.44
CA ALA A 41 -10.26 31.35 -1.96
C ALA A 41 -10.11 31.39 -0.42
N TYR A 42 -11.17 31.12 0.33
CA TYR A 42 -11.17 31.28 1.80
C TYR A 42 -10.90 29.98 2.57
N ILE A 43 -10.78 28.82 1.90
CA ILE A 43 -10.63 27.52 2.57
C ILE A 43 -9.23 27.37 3.21
N HIS A 44 -8.20 28.06 2.71
CA HIS A 44 -6.82 27.93 3.19
C HIS A 44 -6.49 28.73 4.46
N LEU A 45 -7.40 29.59 4.92
CA LEU A 45 -7.16 30.50 6.06
C LEU A 45 -7.90 30.08 7.34
N LEU A 46 -8.68 29.01 7.30
CA LEU A 46 -9.33 28.48 8.50
C LEU A 46 -8.42 27.40 9.10
N PRO A 47 -7.88 27.60 10.32
CA PRO A 47 -7.26 26.51 11.05
C PRO A 47 -8.38 25.50 11.34
N THR A 48 -8.41 24.40 10.61
CA THR A 48 -9.24 23.25 10.98
C THR A 48 -8.72 22.77 12.32
N ASN A 49 -9.53 22.96 13.35
CA ASN A 49 -9.20 22.56 14.72
C ASN A 49 -9.09 21.03 14.77
N PHE A 50 -7.86 20.51 14.64
CA PHE A 50 -7.54 19.08 14.65
C PHE A 50 -7.66 18.44 16.05
N ASN A 51 -8.39 19.04 16.98
CA ASN A 51 -8.48 18.57 18.37
C ASN A 51 -9.60 17.55 18.63
N ASN A 52 -10.11 16.87 17.61
CA ASN A 52 -11.21 15.92 17.77
C ASN A 52 -10.88 14.50 17.32
N ILE A 53 -9.65 14.06 17.58
CA ILE A 53 -9.33 12.63 17.57
C ILE A 53 -9.05 12.25 19.01
N LYS A 54 -10.07 11.75 19.70
CA LYS A 54 -9.82 10.88 20.85
C LYS A 54 -9.21 9.60 20.26
N PRO A 55 -8.00 9.19 20.64
CA PRO A 55 -7.61 7.81 20.40
C PRO A 55 -8.67 6.95 21.07
N ILE A 56 -9.31 6.05 20.31
CA ILE A 56 -10.18 5.04 20.90
C ILE A 56 -9.28 4.16 21.76
N SER A 57 -9.20 4.53 23.03
CA SER A 57 -8.48 3.83 24.08
C SER A 57 -9.47 2.85 24.73
N SER A 58 -9.50 1.64 24.19
CA SER A 58 -9.90 0.43 24.92
C SER A 58 -9.82 -0.75 23.95
N THR A 59 -8.61 -1.11 23.53
CA THR A 59 -8.37 -2.54 23.31
C THR A 59 -7.91 -3.02 24.67
N GLU A 60 -8.61 -3.98 25.26
CA GLU A 60 -8.18 -4.69 26.45
C GLU A 60 -6.87 -5.38 26.09
N GLU A 61 -5.75 -4.65 26.22
CA GLU A 61 -4.41 -5.20 26.09
C GLU A 61 -4.25 -6.12 27.29
N GLU A 62 -4.55 -7.41 27.09
CA GLU A 62 -4.01 -8.45 27.96
C GLU A 62 -2.54 -8.09 28.22
N GLU A 63 -2.12 -8.06 29.50
CA GLU A 63 -0.76 -7.76 29.99
C GLU A 63 0.27 -8.78 29.45
N SER A 64 0.33 -8.93 28.14
CA SER A 64 1.10 -9.88 27.38
C SER A 64 2.23 -9.10 26.71
N LEU A 65 3.43 -9.65 26.81
CA LEU A 65 4.61 -9.03 26.20
C LEU A 65 4.41 -8.93 24.68
N ASP A 66 4.78 -7.79 24.11
CA ASP A 66 4.65 -7.56 22.67
C ASP A 66 5.47 -8.59 21.88
N LYS A 67 4.95 -9.00 20.72
CA LYS A 67 5.61 -9.94 19.82
C LYS A 67 6.77 -9.22 19.13
N LEU A 68 7.95 -9.83 19.11
CA LEU A 68 9.10 -9.26 18.40
C LEU A 68 9.23 -9.93 17.03
N PHE A 69 9.45 -9.12 16.00
CA PHE A 69 9.74 -9.58 14.65
C PHE A 69 11.17 -9.21 14.26
N LYS A 70 11.96 -10.22 13.87
CA LYS A 70 13.31 -10.01 13.36
C LYS A 70 13.26 -9.30 12.01
N ILE A 71 12.40 -9.81 11.14
CA ILE A 71 12.22 -9.36 9.76
C ILE A 71 10.74 -9.45 9.42
N ILE A 72 10.21 -8.41 8.80
CA ILE A 72 8.93 -8.45 8.09
C ILE A 72 9.23 -8.23 6.61
N GLU A 73 8.92 -9.24 5.80
CA GLU A 73 9.09 -9.19 4.35
C GLU A 73 7.76 -8.89 3.69
N ILE A 74 7.74 -7.84 2.89
CA ILE A 74 6.58 -7.41 2.12
C ILE A 74 6.88 -7.67 0.65
N GLU A 75 6.12 -8.59 0.07
CA GLU A 75 6.12 -8.89 -1.35
C GLU A 75 4.90 -8.21 -1.97
N VAL A 76 5.13 -7.26 -2.88
CA VAL A 76 4.06 -6.67 -3.70
C VAL A 76 4.18 -7.16 -5.13
N LYS A 77 3.04 -7.55 -5.70
CA LYS A 77 2.95 -8.02 -7.08
C LYS A 77 1.86 -7.27 -7.83
N GLY A 78 2.10 -6.97 -9.10
CA GLY A 78 1.17 -6.21 -9.93
C GLY A 78 1.53 -6.27 -11.41
N ASN A 79 0.64 -5.75 -12.25
CA ASN A 79 0.84 -5.75 -13.70
C ASN A 79 1.65 -4.54 -14.19
N ASP A 80 1.61 -3.40 -13.48
CA ASP A 80 2.35 -2.19 -13.87
C ASP A 80 3.61 -2.00 -12.99
N PRO A 81 4.82 -2.07 -13.55
CA PRO A 81 6.05 -1.85 -12.80
C PRO A 81 6.21 -0.42 -12.29
N ALA A 82 5.61 0.58 -12.96
CA ALA A 82 5.70 1.97 -12.51
C ALA A 82 4.95 2.18 -11.19
N VAL A 83 3.74 1.59 -11.09
CA VAL A 83 2.92 1.60 -9.87
C VAL A 83 3.64 0.90 -8.71
N LEU A 84 4.26 -0.26 -8.97
CA LEU A 84 5.04 -0.96 -7.93
C LEU A 84 6.21 -0.10 -7.45
N LYS A 85 6.93 0.57 -8.36
CA LYS A 85 8.06 1.45 -8.01
C LYS A 85 7.61 2.64 -7.14
N SER A 86 6.51 3.31 -7.49
CA SER A 86 5.98 4.43 -6.70
C SER A 86 5.49 3.96 -5.33
N TYR A 87 4.81 2.81 -5.27
CA TYR A 87 4.30 2.27 -4.01
C TYR A 87 5.42 1.83 -3.08
N THR A 88 6.47 1.20 -3.61
CA THR A 88 7.70 0.90 -2.85
C THR A 88 8.33 2.15 -2.27
N TRP A 89 8.46 3.21 -3.08
CA TRP A 89 9.00 4.48 -2.60
C TRP A 89 8.17 5.06 -1.45
N PHE A 90 6.84 5.02 -1.58
CA PHE A 90 5.91 5.43 -0.53
C PHE A 90 6.12 4.63 0.77
N ALA A 91 6.12 3.30 0.68
CA ALA A 91 6.27 2.43 1.85
C ALA A 91 7.63 2.64 2.56
N ILE A 92 8.73 2.70 1.80
CA ILE A 92 10.06 2.97 2.36
C ILE A 92 10.11 4.34 3.04
N THR A 93 9.53 5.36 2.41
CA THR A 93 9.50 6.72 2.96
C THR A 93 8.70 6.78 4.26
N ALA A 94 7.53 6.12 4.30
CA ALA A 94 6.72 6.02 5.51
C ALA A 94 7.47 5.32 6.66
N ALA A 95 8.16 4.22 6.36
CA ALA A 95 8.98 3.51 7.33
C ALA A 95 10.11 4.38 7.89
N ASN A 96 10.81 5.14 7.03
CA ASN A 96 11.85 6.08 7.45
C ASN A 96 11.32 7.16 8.38
N HIS A 97 10.12 7.71 8.11
CA HIS A 97 9.50 8.71 8.99
C HIS A 97 9.07 8.16 10.35
N LEU A 98 8.72 6.87 10.42
CA LEU A 98 8.41 6.16 11.66
C LEU A 98 9.67 5.66 12.39
N GLY A 99 10.86 5.84 11.82
CA GLY A 99 12.12 5.35 12.39
C GLY A 99 12.28 3.83 12.32
N ILE A 100 11.58 3.16 11.39
CA ILE A 100 11.70 1.72 11.17
C ILE A 100 12.96 1.45 10.33
N GLU A 101 13.75 0.43 10.73
CA GLU A 101 14.95 0.04 9.98
C GLU A 101 14.55 -0.66 8.66
N VAL A 102 14.79 0.04 7.55
CA VAL A 102 14.55 -0.50 6.20
C VAL A 102 15.74 -1.34 5.77
N GLY A 103 15.48 -2.62 5.50
CA GLY A 103 16.45 -3.58 4.99
C GLY A 103 16.56 -3.53 3.47
N LYS A 104 16.70 -4.70 2.86
CA LYS A 104 16.84 -4.81 1.40
C LYS A 104 15.51 -4.53 0.70
N SER A 105 15.56 -3.69 -0.33
CA SER A 105 14.50 -3.51 -1.33
C SER A 105 15.04 -3.95 -2.69
N TRP A 106 14.34 -4.87 -3.36
CA TRP A 106 14.78 -5.39 -4.66
C TRP A 106 13.64 -5.91 -5.52
N THR A 107 13.88 -5.96 -6.83
CA THR A 107 12.95 -6.50 -7.82
C THR A 107 13.67 -7.49 -8.73
N PRO A 108 13.03 -8.61 -9.14
CA PRO A 108 13.59 -9.48 -10.17
C PRO A 108 13.79 -8.73 -11.50
N ARG A 109 14.87 -9.03 -12.22
CA ARG A 109 15.19 -8.37 -13.51
C ARG A 109 14.09 -8.55 -14.56
N ARG A 110 13.41 -9.69 -14.56
CA ARG A 110 12.34 -10.00 -15.52
C ARG A 110 11.04 -10.29 -14.79
N PRO A 111 9.89 -9.89 -15.35
CA PRO A 111 8.60 -10.29 -14.82
C PRO A 111 8.36 -11.78 -15.04
N ASN A 112 7.42 -12.33 -14.29
CA ASN A 112 6.86 -13.63 -14.59
C ASN A 112 5.92 -13.50 -15.80
N HIS A 113 6.11 -14.34 -16.82
CA HIS A 113 5.35 -14.33 -18.05
C HIS A 113 4.51 -15.61 -18.14
N GLU A 114 3.19 -15.46 -18.08
CA GLU A 114 2.26 -16.56 -18.28
C GLU A 114 1.60 -16.40 -19.65
N ARG A 115 1.83 -17.34 -20.55
CA ARG A 115 1.38 -17.26 -21.96
C ARG A 115 0.38 -18.36 -22.27
N TYR A 116 -0.77 -17.95 -22.80
CA TYR A 116 -1.84 -18.86 -23.21
C TYR A 116 -2.17 -18.64 -24.68
N THR A 117 -2.28 -19.71 -25.45
CA THR A 117 -2.61 -19.62 -26.88
C THR A 117 -3.98 -20.24 -27.12
N LEU A 118 -4.91 -19.45 -27.61
CA LEU A 118 -6.27 -19.89 -27.94
C LEU A 118 -6.48 -19.86 -29.46
N LEU A 119 -7.41 -20.68 -29.94
CA LEU A 119 -7.88 -20.56 -31.32
C LEU A 119 -8.62 -19.23 -31.46
N ARG A 120 -8.40 -18.52 -32.57
CA ARG A 120 -9.14 -17.29 -32.86
C ARG A 120 -10.57 -17.60 -33.34
N SER A 121 -10.71 -18.70 -34.10
CA SER A 121 -11.98 -19.15 -34.66
C SER A 121 -12.70 -20.11 -33.70
N ILE A 122 -14.03 -20.13 -33.80
CA ILE A 122 -14.91 -21.05 -33.07
C ILE A 122 -14.76 -22.49 -33.58
N HIS A 123 -14.59 -22.70 -34.90
CA HIS A 123 -14.50 -24.04 -35.51
C HIS A 123 -13.35 -24.17 -36.51
N VAL A 124 -12.72 -25.35 -36.52
CA VAL A 124 -11.72 -25.92 -37.46
C VAL A 124 -10.86 -24.88 -38.16
N ASN A 125 -10.08 -24.14 -37.37
CA ASN A 125 -8.99 -23.31 -37.90
C ASN A 125 -7.80 -23.32 -36.94
N LYS A 126 -6.99 -24.38 -37.02
CA LYS A 126 -5.87 -24.63 -36.11
C LYS A 126 -4.71 -23.64 -36.31
N ASN A 127 -4.57 -23.04 -37.50
CA ASN A 127 -3.46 -22.15 -37.83
C ASN A 127 -3.69 -20.71 -37.34
N CYS A 128 -4.93 -20.25 -37.28
CA CYS A 128 -5.27 -18.93 -36.73
C CYS A 128 -5.41 -18.97 -35.21
N ARG A 129 -4.38 -18.51 -34.48
CA ARG A 129 -4.34 -18.45 -33.02
C ARG A 129 -4.12 -17.04 -32.51
N VAL A 130 -4.59 -16.78 -31.30
CA VAL A 130 -4.28 -15.57 -30.54
C VAL A 130 -3.46 -15.97 -29.32
N GLN A 131 -2.36 -15.26 -29.07
CA GLN A 131 -1.54 -15.44 -27.88
C GLN A 131 -1.88 -14.35 -26.87
N TYR A 132 -2.28 -14.76 -25.68
CA TYR A 132 -2.46 -13.92 -24.52
C TYR A 132 -1.25 -14.06 -23.60
N GLU A 133 -0.90 -12.97 -22.93
CA GLU A 133 0.21 -12.93 -21.98
C GLU A 133 -0.23 -12.15 -20.74
N PHE A 134 0.01 -12.74 -19.56
CA PHE A 134 -0.07 -12.06 -18.28
C PHE A 134 1.35 -11.79 -17.79
N ARG A 135 1.64 -10.53 -17.46
CA ARG A 135 2.92 -10.09 -16.90
C ARG A 135 2.73 -9.76 -15.43
N THR A 136 3.43 -10.49 -14.57
CA THR A 136 3.43 -10.21 -13.14
C THR A 136 4.80 -9.71 -12.73
N TYR A 137 4.86 -8.46 -12.29
CA TYR A 137 6.04 -7.83 -11.70
C TYR A 137 6.00 -8.00 -10.19
N TYR A 138 7.17 -8.09 -9.58
CA TYR A 138 7.33 -8.29 -8.14
C TYR A 138 8.27 -7.23 -7.58
N HIS A 139 7.99 -6.80 -6.35
CA HIS A 139 8.91 -6.00 -5.56
C HIS A 139 8.93 -6.51 -4.13
N PHE A 140 10.12 -6.68 -3.58
CA PHE A 140 10.36 -7.18 -2.23
C PHE A 140 10.94 -6.08 -1.38
N MET A 141 10.38 -5.88 -0.18
CA MET A 141 10.85 -4.92 0.82
C MET A 141 11.01 -5.65 2.15
N GLN A 142 12.14 -5.44 2.82
CA GLN A 142 12.40 -6.01 4.14
C GLN A 142 12.44 -4.89 5.18
N PHE A 143 11.79 -5.12 6.31
CA PHE A 143 11.84 -4.24 7.48
C PHE A 143 12.37 -5.02 8.68
N HIS A 144 13.29 -4.43 9.42
CA HIS A 144 13.99 -5.09 10.52
C HIS A 144 13.54 -4.55 11.88
N ARG A 145 13.66 -5.39 12.91
CA ARG A 145 13.53 -5.03 14.34
C ARG A 145 12.21 -4.32 14.67
N LEU A 146 11.10 -4.98 14.34
CA LEU A 146 9.76 -4.45 14.61
C LEU A 146 9.14 -5.13 15.83
N THR A 147 8.34 -4.37 16.58
CA THR A 147 7.42 -4.93 17.58
C THR A 147 6.07 -5.25 16.93
N GLY A 148 5.19 -5.98 17.61
CA GLY A 148 3.90 -6.41 17.09
C GLY A 148 2.98 -5.22 16.86
N SER A 149 2.83 -4.38 17.88
CA SER A 149 2.10 -3.12 17.82
C SER A 149 2.56 -2.23 16.65
N THR A 150 3.87 -1.96 16.56
CA THR A 150 4.46 -1.12 15.50
C THR A 150 4.23 -1.73 14.12
N ALA A 151 4.43 -3.04 14.00
CA ALA A 151 4.19 -3.75 12.74
C ALA A 151 2.73 -3.63 12.31
N ASP A 152 1.77 -3.80 13.23
CA ASP A 152 0.36 -3.77 12.90
C ASP A 152 -0.10 -2.35 12.51
N THR A 153 0.34 -1.30 13.21
CA THR A 153 0.08 0.10 12.81
C THR A 153 0.69 0.42 11.44
N TYR A 154 1.93 0.00 11.20
CA TYR A 154 2.59 0.25 9.91
C TYR A 154 1.91 -0.52 8.77
N LEU A 155 1.60 -1.80 8.99
CA LEU A 155 0.92 -2.65 8.03
C LEU A 155 -0.49 -2.11 7.72
N GLU A 156 -1.20 -1.59 8.70
CA GLU A 156 -2.49 -0.94 8.51
C GLU A 156 -2.36 0.26 7.56
N TYR A 157 -1.40 1.15 7.82
CA TYR A 157 -1.21 2.34 7.00
C TYR A 157 -0.91 2.00 5.54
N ILE A 158 0.00 1.05 5.30
CA ILE A 158 0.35 0.66 3.92
C ILE A 158 -0.81 -0.10 3.25
N GLN A 159 -1.50 -1.00 3.96
CA GLN A 159 -2.61 -1.80 3.40
C GLN A 159 -3.77 -0.91 2.94
N ARG A 160 -4.10 0.13 3.73
CA ARG A 160 -5.15 1.10 3.36
C ARG A 160 -4.80 1.90 2.10
N ASN A 161 -3.52 2.07 1.80
CA ASN A 161 -3.01 2.82 0.65
C ASN A 161 -2.54 1.90 -0.49
N LEU A 162 -2.89 0.61 -0.46
CA LEU A 162 -2.50 -0.33 -1.50
C LEU A 162 -3.23 0.00 -2.82
N PRO A 163 -2.52 0.25 -3.93
CA PRO A 163 -3.14 0.64 -5.19
C PRO A 163 -3.89 -0.51 -5.86
N GLU A 164 -4.83 -0.16 -6.73
CA GLU A 164 -5.62 -1.12 -7.49
C GLU A 164 -4.73 -1.99 -8.39
N GLY A 165 -5.11 -3.26 -8.54
CA GLY A 165 -4.33 -4.21 -9.36
C GLY A 165 -2.98 -4.60 -8.76
N VAL A 166 -2.69 -4.21 -7.52
CA VAL A 166 -1.54 -4.68 -6.74
C VAL A 166 -2.02 -5.58 -5.62
N ALA A 167 -1.40 -6.74 -5.50
CA ALA A 167 -1.59 -7.65 -4.39
C ALA A 167 -0.36 -7.64 -3.49
N MET A 168 -0.59 -7.76 -2.18
CA MET A 168 0.48 -7.75 -1.19
C MET A 168 0.46 -9.06 -0.39
N LYS A 169 1.66 -9.61 -0.15
CA LYS A 169 1.90 -10.74 0.75
C LYS A 169 2.88 -10.30 1.82
N VAL A 170 2.51 -10.51 3.07
CA VAL A 170 3.33 -10.17 4.24
C VAL A 170 3.82 -11.45 4.90
N THR A 171 5.13 -11.56 5.08
CA THR A 171 5.78 -12.68 5.76
C THR A 171 6.45 -12.16 7.03
N LYS A 172 5.98 -12.61 8.20
CA LYS A 172 6.47 -12.15 9.50
C LYS A 172 7.41 -13.22 10.10
N VAL A 173 8.64 -12.84 10.46
CA VAL A 173 9.60 -13.73 11.13
C VAL A 173 9.67 -13.37 12.62
N ALA A 174 8.96 -14.12 13.45
CA ALA A 174 8.89 -13.90 14.89
C ALA A 174 10.19 -14.30 15.61
N LEU A 175 10.53 -13.56 16.67
CA LEU A 175 11.58 -13.88 17.61
C LEU A 175 10.95 -14.54 18.84
N GLU A 176 11.24 -15.83 19.03
CA GLU A 176 10.77 -16.59 20.18
C GLU A 176 11.95 -17.06 21.04
N LYS A 177 11.68 -17.27 22.33
CA LYS A 177 12.64 -17.87 23.26
C LYS A 177 12.70 -19.37 23.01
N ILE A 178 13.82 -19.99 23.37
CA ILE A 178 13.93 -21.45 23.39
C ILE A 178 12.80 -21.99 24.28
N PRO A 179 12.01 -22.97 23.79
CA PRO A 179 10.91 -23.49 24.58
C PRO A 179 11.44 -24.21 25.82
N GLY A 180 10.73 -24.10 26.94
CA GLY A 180 11.24 -24.50 28.26
C GLY A 180 11.59 -25.98 28.43
N HIS A 181 11.11 -26.85 27.52
CA HIS A 181 11.45 -28.27 27.51
C HIS A 181 12.85 -28.56 26.92
N LEU A 182 13.45 -27.61 26.22
CA LEU A 182 14.82 -27.72 25.71
C LEU A 182 15.78 -27.05 26.71
N LYS A 183 16.45 -27.88 27.53
CA LYS A 183 17.51 -27.42 28.44
C LYS A 183 18.88 -27.71 27.82
N PRO A 184 19.88 -26.81 27.97
CA PRO A 184 21.24 -27.11 27.54
C PRO A 184 21.78 -28.33 28.28
N PRO A 185 22.60 -29.17 27.65
CA PRO A 185 23.19 -30.33 28.30
C PRO A 185 24.09 -29.89 29.46
N VAL A 186 23.91 -30.49 30.64
CA VAL A 186 24.75 -30.23 31.81
C VAL A 186 26.14 -30.81 31.55
N LYS A 187 27.18 -29.97 31.53
CA LYS A 187 28.57 -30.41 31.36
C LYS A 187 29.06 -31.02 32.69
N GLN A 188 29.31 -32.33 32.70
CA GLN A 188 29.96 -33.03 33.82
C GLN A 188 31.47 -32.72 33.80
N ILE A 189 31.88 -31.55 34.30
CA ILE A 189 33.30 -31.18 34.42
C ILE A 189 33.50 -30.50 35.77
N GLU A 190 33.51 -31.28 36.85
CA GLU A 190 33.95 -30.81 38.17
C GLU A 190 34.45 -31.92 39.11
N GLU A 191 34.30 -33.21 38.78
CA GLU A 191 34.72 -34.32 39.68
C GLU A 191 36.20 -34.75 39.56
N ALA A 192 36.98 -34.18 38.64
CA ALA A 192 38.36 -34.62 38.36
C ALA A 192 39.47 -33.79 39.05
N LYS A 193 39.15 -32.91 40.02
CA LYS A 193 40.13 -31.97 40.61
C LYS A 193 40.37 -32.10 42.13
N ILE A 194 39.90 -33.17 42.78
CA ILE A 194 40.02 -33.35 44.25
C ILE A 194 41.01 -34.47 44.64
N VAL A 195 41.82 -35.02 43.72
CA VAL A 195 42.89 -35.97 44.10
C VAL A 195 44.24 -35.43 43.63
N GLU A 196 44.82 -34.53 44.42
CA GLU A 196 46.27 -34.34 44.57
C GLU A 196 46.57 -33.97 46.03
#